data_AF-A0A968T1T3-F1
#
_entry.id   AF-A0A968T1T3-F1
#
_cell.length_a   1.000
_cell.length_b   1.000
_cell.length_c   1.000
_cell.angle_alpha   90.00
_cell.angle_beta   90.00
_cell.angle_gamma   90.00
#
_symmetry.space_group_name_H-M   'P 1'
#
loop_
_entity.id
_entity.type
_entity.pdbx_description
1 polymer ?
#
loop_
_entity_poly.entity_id
_entity_poly.type
_entity_poly.pdbx_seq_one_letter_code
_entity_poly.pdbx_strand_id
1 'polypeptide(L)'
;MQNGEYIWILDMGKVIERDEKGNPLRIIGVSLDISKRKETEQNLKNKEERYRSIYEHLTDGFCRFNFGGTILEVNEILASLIKLPSEQMIGKNIRDFLPAKTAKTLMKLAKSILKTHSLTTETEIITYNNKKLTVSLSAKLISQNNHKIIQALIRDITMLKNLNVFW
;
A
#
# COMPACT_ATOMS: atom_id res chain seq x y z
N MET A 1 11.48 41.54 -15.68
CA MET A 1 11.96 40.48 -14.77
C MET A 1 11.95 39.18 -15.55
N GLN A 2 13.12 38.77 -16.05
CA GLN A 2 13.35 37.46 -16.68
C GLN A 2 13.60 36.46 -15.56
N ASN A 3 12.54 35.92 -14.97
CA ASN A 3 12.68 34.70 -14.18
C ASN A 3 12.58 33.57 -15.20
N GLY A 4 13.70 32.88 -15.49
CA GLY A 4 13.79 31.80 -16.47
C GLY A 4 13.02 30.54 -16.10
N GLU A 5 11.75 30.68 -15.74
CA GLU A 5 10.85 29.58 -15.42
C GLU A 5 10.37 28.94 -16.72
N TYR A 6 10.72 27.68 -16.90
CA TYR A 6 10.25 26.87 -18.02
C TYR A 6 8.83 26.40 -17.71
N ILE A 7 7.89 26.77 -18.59
CA ILE A 7 6.50 26.31 -18.54
C ILE A 7 6.27 25.22 -19.59
N TRP A 8 5.41 24.26 -19.25
CA TRP A 8 4.99 23.25 -20.20
C TRP A 8 3.84 23.79 -21.03
N ILE A 9 4.04 23.90 -22.34
CA ILE A 9 3.01 24.31 -23.28
C ILE A 9 2.56 23.10 -24.10
N LEU A 10 1.26 22.86 -24.10
CA LEU A 10 0.63 22.05 -25.14
C LEU A 10 0.24 22.98 -26.26
N ASP A 11 0.94 22.88 -27.39
CA ASP A 11 0.66 23.67 -28.57
C ASP A 11 0.03 22.78 -29.65
N MET A 12 -1.03 23.29 -30.29
CA MET A 12 -1.60 22.69 -31.49
C MET A 12 -1.82 23.78 -32.52
N GLY A 13 -1.12 23.69 -33.65
CA GLY A 13 -1.24 24.62 -34.76
C GLY A 13 -1.56 23.93 -36.09
N LYS A 14 -2.32 24.60 -36.94
CA LYS A 14 -2.57 24.19 -38.32
C LYS A 14 -2.28 25.35 -39.27
N VAL A 15 -1.50 25.08 -40.31
CA VAL A 15 -1.32 26.01 -41.44
C VAL A 15 -2.65 26.14 -42.18
N ILE A 16 -3.19 27.35 -42.25
CA ILE A 16 -4.45 27.66 -42.92
C ILE A 16 -4.25 28.35 -44.28
N GLU A 17 -3.04 28.84 -44.56
CA GLU A 17 -2.72 29.51 -45.81
C GLU A 17 -1.26 29.24 -46.21
N ARG A 18 -1.02 29.01 -47.51
CA ARG A 18 0.31 28.79 -48.09
C ARG A 18 0.50 29.66 -49.34
N ASP A 19 1.73 30.05 -49.63
CA ASP A 19 2.07 30.76 -50.87
C ASP A 19 2.08 29.81 -52.09
N GLU A 20 2.26 30.36 -53.30
CA GLU A 20 2.34 29.61 -54.56
C GLU A 20 3.52 28.63 -54.61
N LYS A 21 4.53 28.81 -53.74
CA LYS A 21 5.69 27.93 -53.59
C LYS A 21 5.50 26.89 -52.48
N GLY A 22 4.34 26.88 -51.81
CA GLY A 22 3.97 25.96 -50.74
C GLY A 22 4.42 26.36 -49.33
N ASN A 23 5.02 27.54 -49.13
CA ASN A 23 5.47 28.00 -47.81
C ASN A 23 4.29 28.43 -46.94
N PRO A 24 4.28 28.13 -45.63
CA PRO A 24 3.21 28.52 -44.74
C PRO A 24 3.17 30.05 -44.55
N LEU A 25 2.03 30.66 -44.90
CA LEU A 25 1.78 32.10 -44.73
C LEU A 25 1.03 32.40 -43.43
N ARG A 26 0.08 31.54 -43.03
CA ARG A 26 -0.68 31.71 -41.79
C ARG A 26 -0.91 30.40 -41.08
N ILE A 27 -0.77 30.44 -39.77
CA ILE A 27 -1.09 29.35 -38.85
C ILE A 27 -2.14 29.86 -37.87
N ILE A 28 -3.13 29.03 -37.59
CA ILE A 28 -4.00 29.19 -36.43
C ILE A 28 -3.69 28.08 -35.44
N GLY A 29 -3.65 28.41 -34.17
CA GLY A 29 -3.35 27.43 -33.14
C GLY A 29 -3.81 27.87 -31.76
N VAL A 30 -3.73 26.95 -30.83
CA VAL A 30 -3.96 27.17 -29.41
C VAL A 30 -2.72 26.73 -28.65
N SER A 31 -2.26 27.60 -27.76
CA SER A 31 -1.17 27.31 -26.84
C SER A 31 -1.73 27.31 -25.42
N LEU A 32 -1.74 26.15 -24.78
CA LEU A 32 -2.26 25.98 -23.42
C LEU A 32 -1.10 25.68 -22.47
N ASP A 33 -0.97 26.49 -21.41
CA ASP A 33 -0.08 26.18 -20.30
C ASP A 33 -0.62 24.97 -19.53
N ILE A 34 0.15 23.88 -19.53
CA ILE A 34 -0.14 22.61 -18.85
C ILE A 34 0.81 22.37 -17.67
N SER A 35 1.57 23.36 -17.23
CA SER A 35 2.55 23.25 -16.14
C SER A 35 1.93 22.68 -14.88
N LYS A 36 0.73 23.15 -14.51
CA LYS A 36 0.04 22.66 -13.30
C LYS A 36 -0.36 21.19 -13.38
N ARG A 37 -0.78 20.74 -14.57
CA ARG A 37 -1.13 19.34 -14.81
C ARG A 37 0.12 18.46 -14.71
N LYS A 38 1.22 18.87 -15.35
CA LYS A 38 2.49 18.15 -15.31
C LYS A 38 3.07 18.04 -13.90
N GLU A 39 3.00 19.13 -13.13
CA GLU A 39 3.41 19.12 -11.73
C GLU A 39 2.58 18.12 -10.90
N THR A 40 1.27 18.07 -11.13
CA THR A 40 0.37 17.13 -10.43
C THR A 40 0.64 15.69 -10.81
N GLU A 41 0.81 15.39 -12.11
CA GLU A 41 1.17 14.06 -12.62
C GLU A 41 2.51 13.59 -12.04
N GLN A 42 3.53 14.46 -12.03
CA GLN A 42 4.85 14.14 -11.49
C GLN A 42 4.81 13.93 -9.97
N ASN A 43 4.06 14.75 -9.23
CA ASN A 43 3.88 14.58 -7.80
C ASN A 43 3.17 13.27 -7.46
N LEU A 44 2.18 12.86 -8.27
CA LEU A 44 1.51 11.57 -8.11
C LEU A 44 2.47 10.42 -8.36
N LYS A 45 3.22 10.48 -9.47
CA LYS A 45 4.22 9.47 -9.83
C LYS A 45 5.31 9.33 -8.76
N ASN A 46 5.85 10.45 -8.27
CA ASN A 46 6.86 10.45 -7.20
C ASN A 46 6.32 9.85 -5.90
N LYS A 47 5.05 10.12 -5.56
CA LYS A 47 4.39 9.50 -4.40
C LYS A 47 4.24 7.99 -4.60
N GLU A 48 3.79 7.55 -5.77
CA GLU A 48 3.62 6.13 -6.10
C GLU A 48 4.96 5.37 -6.04
N GLU A 49 6.01 5.91 -6.66
CA GLU A 49 7.37 5.34 -6.63
C GLU A 49 7.91 5.27 -5.21
N ARG A 50 7.70 6.33 -4.40
CA ARG A 50 8.10 6.34 -2.99
C ARG A 50 7.32 5.31 -2.17
N TYR A 51 6.02 5.18 -2.39
CA TYR A 51 5.21 4.16 -1.72
C TYR A 51 5.63 2.75 -2.12
N ARG A 52 5.87 2.50 -3.42
CA ARG A 52 6.38 1.23 -3.94
C ARG A 52 7.74 0.88 -3.33
N SER A 53 8.67 1.83 -3.30
CA SER A 53 9.99 1.64 -2.69
C SER A 53 9.89 1.31 -1.19
N ILE A 54 9.05 2.02 -0.43
CA ILE A 54 8.81 1.69 0.98
C ILE A 54 8.23 0.27 1.12
N TYR A 55 7.27 -0.07 0.27
CA TYR A 55 6.60 -1.38 0.28
C TYR A 55 7.56 -2.54 -0.05
N GLU A 56 8.46 -2.36 -1.02
CA GLU A 56 9.47 -3.35 -1.42
C GLU A 56 10.54 -3.60 -0.35
N HIS A 57 10.78 -2.63 0.54
CA HIS A 57 11.75 -2.75 1.64
C HIS A 57 11.12 -3.11 2.99
N LEU A 58 9.79 -3.18 3.10
CA LEU A 58 9.14 -3.71 4.30
C LEU A 58 9.52 -5.18 4.40
N THR A 59 10.29 -5.58 5.41
CA THR A 59 10.51 -6.99 5.76
C THR A 59 9.35 -7.58 6.56
N ASP A 60 8.32 -6.78 6.80
CA ASP A 60 7.15 -7.14 7.60
C ASP A 60 6.05 -7.70 6.72
N GLY A 61 5.42 -8.76 7.21
CA GLY A 61 4.16 -9.22 6.69
C GLY A 61 3.11 -8.11 6.84
N PHE A 62 2.31 -7.88 5.82
CA PHE A 62 1.28 -6.86 5.79
C PHE A 62 -0.06 -7.50 5.46
N CYS A 63 -1.13 -7.08 6.13
CA CYS A 63 -2.48 -7.37 5.69
C CYS A 63 -3.49 -6.28 6.07
N ARG A 64 -4.60 -6.26 5.32
CA ARG A 64 -5.81 -5.52 5.66
C ARG A 64 -6.98 -6.49 5.79
N PHE A 65 -7.83 -6.25 6.77
CA PHE A 65 -9.05 -7.03 6.98
C PHE A 65 -10.20 -6.21 7.53
N ASN A 66 -11.42 -6.62 7.21
CA ASN A 66 -12.63 -6.05 7.80
C ASN A 66 -12.86 -6.58 9.23
N PHE A 67 -13.80 -5.99 9.96
CA PHE A 67 -14.11 -6.46 11.33
C PHE A 67 -14.69 -7.88 11.43
N GLY A 68 -15.23 -8.41 10.34
CA GLY A 68 -15.62 -9.81 10.26
C GLY A 68 -14.42 -10.76 10.31
N GLY A 69 -13.21 -10.25 10.04
CA GLY A 69 -11.98 -11.03 9.88
C GLY A 69 -11.75 -11.49 8.43
N THR A 70 -12.44 -10.88 7.45
CA THR A 70 -12.22 -11.18 6.02
C THR A 70 -11.00 -10.42 5.54
N ILE A 71 -10.04 -11.11 4.95
CA ILE A 71 -8.83 -10.51 4.38
C ILE A 71 -9.19 -9.75 3.10
N LEU A 72 -8.78 -8.49 3.03
CA LEU A 72 -8.98 -7.60 1.88
C LEU A 72 -7.70 -7.49 1.05
N GLU A 73 -6.55 -7.56 1.71
CA GLU A 73 -5.24 -7.48 1.08
C GLU A 73 -4.20 -8.17 1.97
N VAL A 74 -3.20 -8.74 1.34
CA VAL A 74 -2.04 -9.33 1.99
C VAL A 74 -0.83 -9.18 1.08
N ASN A 75 0.36 -8.95 1.65
CA ASN A 75 1.61 -8.96 0.88
C ASN A 75 2.24 -10.36 0.84
N GLU A 76 3.17 -10.54 -0.10
CA GLU A 76 3.88 -11.83 -0.29
C GLU A 76 4.71 -12.26 0.92
N ILE A 77 5.14 -11.30 1.75
CA ILE A 77 5.91 -11.58 2.96
C ILE A 77 5.03 -12.27 4.00
N LEU A 78 3.80 -11.78 4.24
CA LEU A 78 2.89 -12.43 5.16
C LEU A 78 2.43 -13.79 4.60
N ALA A 79 2.15 -13.88 3.30
CA ALA A 79 1.82 -15.16 2.65
C ALA A 79 2.94 -16.20 2.88
N SER A 80 4.19 -15.80 2.65
CA SER A 80 5.38 -16.61 2.89
C SER A 80 5.59 -16.99 4.37
N LEU A 81 5.25 -16.08 5.29
CA LEU A 81 5.34 -16.27 6.73
C LEU A 81 4.29 -17.27 7.24
N ILE A 82 3.04 -17.12 6.79
CA ILE A 82 1.90 -17.97 7.15
C ILE A 82 1.94 -19.33 6.42
N LYS A 83 2.74 -19.44 5.35
CA LYS A 83 2.86 -20.61 4.48
C LYS A 83 1.55 -20.93 3.75
N LEU A 84 0.91 -19.88 3.25
CA LEU A 84 -0.30 -19.95 2.43
C LEU A 84 -0.25 -18.87 1.34
N PRO A 85 -0.48 -19.20 0.05
CA PRO A 85 -0.48 -18.22 -1.03
C PRO A 85 -1.52 -17.10 -0.81
N SER A 86 -1.18 -15.88 -1.24
CA SER A 86 -2.01 -14.69 -1.04
C SER A 86 -3.41 -14.84 -1.67
N GLU A 87 -3.51 -15.51 -2.82
CA GLU A 87 -4.75 -15.76 -3.55
C GLU A 87 -5.73 -16.65 -2.77
N GLN A 88 -5.21 -17.53 -1.91
CA GLN A 88 -6.03 -18.37 -1.04
C GLN A 88 -6.47 -17.66 0.24
N MET A 89 -5.84 -16.52 0.56
CA MET A 89 -6.15 -15.72 1.75
C MET A 89 -7.17 -14.62 1.44
N ILE A 90 -7.01 -13.92 0.31
CA ILE A 90 -7.86 -12.77 -0.05
C ILE A 90 -9.32 -13.22 -0.20
N GLY A 91 -10.22 -12.47 0.44
CA GLY A 91 -11.65 -12.76 0.48
C GLY A 91 -12.05 -13.88 1.46
N LYS A 92 -11.10 -14.58 2.09
CA LYS A 92 -11.38 -15.59 3.12
C LYS A 92 -11.37 -15.00 4.51
N ASN A 93 -12.06 -15.67 5.43
CA ASN A 93 -11.99 -15.33 6.83
C ASN A 93 -10.72 -15.90 7.45
N ILE A 94 -10.06 -15.16 8.35
CA ILE A 94 -8.89 -15.68 9.08
C ILE A 94 -9.16 -16.99 9.83
N ARG A 95 -10.42 -17.25 10.20
CA ARG A 95 -10.83 -18.48 10.87
C ARG A 95 -10.86 -19.71 9.95
N ASP A 96 -10.88 -19.51 8.64
CA ASP A 96 -11.04 -20.59 7.67
C ASP A 96 -9.73 -21.35 7.44
N PHE A 97 -8.59 -20.70 7.70
CA PHE A 97 -7.27 -21.26 7.43
C PHE A 97 -6.29 -21.16 8.61
N LEU A 98 -6.50 -20.26 9.58
CA LEU A 98 -5.63 -20.24 10.77
C LEU A 98 -6.16 -21.19 11.86
N PRO A 99 -5.27 -21.82 12.64
CA PRO A 99 -5.65 -22.57 13.81
C PRO A 99 -6.53 -21.76 14.76
N ALA A 100 -7.55 -22.42 15.35
CA ALA A 100 -8.57 -21.76 16.17
C ALA A 100 -8.00 -20.92 17.32
N LYS A 101 -6.89 -21.36 17.93
CA LYS A 101 -6.19 -20.60 18.97
C LYS A 101 -5.70 -19.25 18.44
N THR A 102 -5.01 -19.25 17.31
CA THR A 102 -4.47 -18.04 16.67
C THR A 102 -5.58 -17.14 16.17
N ALA A 103 -6.59 -17.67 15.49
CA ALA A 103 -7.74 -16.88 15.04
C ALA A 103 -8.45 -16.18 16.23
N LYS A 104 -8.67 -16.90 17.34
CA LYS A 104 -9.26 -16.32 18.58
C LYS A 104 -8.41 -15.19 19.16
N THR A 105 -7.10 -15.39 19.24
CA THR A 105 -6.18 -14.34 19.72
C THR A 105 -6.26 -13.09 18.83
N LEU A 106 -6.11 -13.24 17.51
CA LEU A 106 -6.12 -12.12 16.57
C LEU A 106 -7.45 -11.37 16.58
N MET A 107 -8.58 -12.07 16.67
CA MET A 107 -9.89 -11.44 16.81
C MET A 107 -10.05 -10.64 18.10
N LYS A 108 -9.49 -11.12 19.22
CA LYS A 108 -9.52 -10.39 20.49
C LYS A 108 -8.75 -9.07 20.37
N LEU A 109 -7.58 -9.11 19.72
CA LEU A 109 -6.78 -7.91 19.43
C LEU A 109 -7.50 -6.97 18.46
N ALA A 110 -8.13 -7.51 17.40
CA ALA A 110 -8.94 -6.72 16.47
C ALA A 110 -10.10 -5.98 17.19
N LYS A 111 -10.75 -6.65 18.16
CA LYS A 111 -11.81 -6.02 18.98
C LYS A 111 -11.28 -4.93 19.89
N SER A 112 -10.07 -5.05 20.45
CA SER A 112 -9.51 -3.98 21.30
C SER A 112 -9.18 -2.71 20.50
N ILE A 113 -8.75 -2.88 19.24
CA ILE A 113 -8.43 -1.77 18.31
C ILE A 113 -9.65 -0.87 18.04
N LEU A 114 -10.89 -1.39 18.14
CA LEU A 114 -12.10 -0.56 18.05
C LEU A 114 -12.15 0.57 19.09
N LYS A 115 -11.56 0.33 20.27
CA LYS A 115 -11.52 1.30 21.36
C LYS A 115 -10.22 2.10 21.33
N THR A 116 -9.09 1.42 21.13
CA THR A 116 -7.76 2.03 21.22
C THR A 116 -7.30 2.72 19.94
N HIS A 117 -7.99 2.52 18.81
CA HIS A 117 -7.64 2.96 17.45
C HIS A 117 -6.34 2.37 16.87
N SER A 118 -5.39 1.96 17.71
CA SER A 118 -4.20 1.22 17.33
C SER A 118 -3.71 0.31 18.45
N LEU A 119 -2.79 -0.61 18.12
CA LEU A 119 -2.14 -1.52 19.04
C LEU A 119 -0.78 -1.91 18.47
N THR A 120 0.22 -2.04 19.34
CA THR A 120 1.45 -2.79 19.06
C THR A 120 1.68 -3.77 20.21
N THR A 121 1.90 -5.03 19.91
CA THR A 121 2.10 -6.09 20.91
C THR A 121 2.89 -7.26 20.34
N GLU A 122 3.53 -8.03 21.21
CA GLU A 122 4.18 -9.28 20.84
C GLU A 122 3.26 -10.44 21.20
N THR A 123 3.10 -11.40 20.29
CA THR A 123 2.23 -12.55 20.52
C THR A 123 2.71 -13.79 19.77
N GLU A 124 2.23 -14.94 20.19
CA GLU A 124 2.49 -16.20 19.52
C GLU A 124 1.39 -16.49 18.51
N ILE A 125 1.79 -16.76 17.27
CA ILE A 125 0.89 -17.25 16.23
C ILE A 125 1.29 -18.66 15.81
N ILE A 126 0.31 -19.41 15.32
CA ILE A 126 0.51 -20.72 14.69
C ILE A 126 0.11 -20.52 13.24
N THR A 127 1.04 -20.82 12.34
CA THR A 127 0.86 -20.71 10.88
C THR A 127 -0.09 -21.79 10.35
N TYR A 128 -0.43 -21.72 9.06
CA TYR A 128 -1.26 -22.73 8.39
C TYR A 128 -0.67 -24.14 8.50
N ASN A 129 0.66 -24.27 8.38
CA ASN A 129 1.37 -25.54 8.50
C ASN A 129 1.76 -25.91 9.95
N ASN A 130 1.08 -25.36 10.95
CA ASN A 130 1.28 -25.62 12.38
C ASN A 130 2.66 -25.21 12.95
N LYS A 131 3.42 -24.35 12.27
CA LYS A 131 4.65 -23.78 12.83
C LYS A 131 4.29 -22.69 13.84
N LYS A 132 4.89 -22.76 15.02
CA LYS A 132 4.76 -21.72 16.05
C LYS A 132 5.78 -20.61 15.80
N LEU A 133 5.32 -19.36 15.81
CA LEU A 133 6.14 -18.17 15.63
C LEU A 133 5.84 -17.15 16.73
N THR A 134 6.88 -16.44 17.17
CA THR A 134 6.71 -15.24 18.01
C THR A 134 6.80 -14.03 17.11
N VAL A 135 5.73 -13.23 17.07
CA VAL A 135 5.62 -12.08 16.17
C VAL A 135 5.40 -10.79 16.93
N SER A 136 5.98 -9.70 16.42
CA SER A 136 5.55 -8.33 16.75
C SER A 136 4.43 -7.94 15.79
N LEU A 137 3.25 -7.66 16.36
CA LEU A 137 2.05 -7.26 15.65
C LEU A 137 1.77 -5.78 15.92
N SER A 138 1.78 -4.97 14.87
CA SER A 138 1.33 -3.58 14.92
C SER A 138 0.11 -3.40 14.04
N ALA A 139 -0.98 -2.87 14.58
CA ALA A 139 -2.23 -2.73 13.86
C ALA A 139 -2.94 -1.40 14.16
N LYS A 140 -3.64 -0.86 13.15
CA LYS A 140 -4.33 0.42 13.23
C LYS A 140 -5.69 0.35 12.54
N LEU A 141 -6.66 1.03 13.14
CA LEU A 141 -7.97 1.29 12.56
C LEU A 141 -7.87 2.46 11.57
N ILE A 142 -8.33 2.23 10.34
CA ILE A 142 -8.44 3.26 9.31
C ILE A 142 -9.86 3.29 8.74
N SER A 143 -10.26 4.44 8.20
CA SER A 143 -11.50 4.61 7.45
C SER A 143 -11.16 4.74 5.97
N GLN A 144 -11.75 3.90 5.13
CA GLN A 144 -11.59 3.93 3.68
C GLN A 144 -12.96 3.73 3.04
N ASN A 145 -13.39 4.66 2.18
CA ASN A 145 -14.72 4.65 1.56
C ASN A 145 -15.87 4.46 2.57
N ASN A 146 -15.77 5.13 3.73
CA ASN A 146 -16.73 5.01 4.85
C ASN A 146 -16.79 3.61 5.51
N HIS A 147 -15.90 2.69 5.14
CA HIS A 147 -15.74 1.40 5.78
C HIS A 147 -14.55 1.40 6.72
N LYS A 148 -14.76 0.86 7.91
CA LYS A 148 -13.72 0.69 8.92
C LYS A 148 -12.91 -0.58 8.61
N ILE A 149 -11.60 -0.41 8.45
CA ILE A 149 -10.65 -1.47 8.09
C ILE A 149 -9.54 -1.50 9.14
N ILE A 150 -9.07 -2.70 9.47
CA ILE A 150 -7.85 -2.87 10.27
C ILE A 150 -6.70 -3.17 9.31
N GLN A 151 -5.64 -2.38 9.43
CA GLN A 151 -4.36 -2.59 8.76
C GLN A 151 -3.36 -3.11 9.78
N ALA A 152 -2.65 -4.19 9.46
CA ALA A 152 -1.68 -4.83 10.34
C ALA A 152 -0.34 -5.06 9.65
N LEU A 153 0.73 -4.91 10.44
CA LEU A 153 2.10 -5.29 10.15
C LEU A 153 2.52 -6.39 11.14
N ILE A 154 3.15 -7.42 10.62
CA ILE A 154 3.55 -8.63 11.32
C ILE A 154 5.02 -8.87 11.06
N ARG A 155 5.84 -8.79 12.11
CA ARG A 155 7.27 -9.11 12.04
C ARG A 155 7.56 -10.40 12.78
N ASP A 156 8.24 -11.35 12.16
CA ASP A 156 8.79 -12.51 12.86
C ASP A 156 9.97 -12.06 13.73
N ILE A 157 9.83 -12.24 15.05
CA ILE A 157 10.86 -11.91 16.04
C ILE A 157 11.34 -13.16 16.79
N THR A 158 11.04 -14.35 16.28
CA THR A 158 11.34 -15.63 16.94
C THR A 158 12.84 -15.73 17.27
N MET A 159 13.71 -15.38 16.32
CA MET A 159 15.17 -15.38 16.53
C MET A 159 15.64 -14.30 17.51
N LEU A 160 15.04 -13.11 17.46
CA LEU A 160 15.39 -11.99 18.36
C LEU A 160 15.05 -12.30 19.81
N LYS A 161 13.93 -12.99 20.05
CA LYS A 161 13.56 -13.43 21.41
C LYS A 161 14.48 -14.50 21.95
N ASN A 162 14.91 -15.47 21.14
CA ASN A 162 15.81 -16.52 21.59
C ASN A 162 17.17 -15.96 22.05
N LEU A 163 17.64 -14.85 21.47
CA LEU A 163 18.89 -14.19 21.88
C LEU A 163 18.80 -13.47 23.23
N ASN A 164 17.61 -12.98 23.61
CA ASN A 164 17.39 -12.27 24.88
C ASN A 164 17.19 -13.19 26.09
N VAL A 165 17.21 -14.51 25.91
CA VAL A 165 17.05 -15.50 27.00
C VAL A 165 18.41 -16.01 27.51
N PHE A 166 19.53 -15.62 26.89
CA PHE A 166 20.87 -16.08 27.25
C PHE A 166 21.66 -15.15 28.20
N TRP A 167 20.99 -14.21 28.89
CA TRP A 167 21.61 -13.31 29.87
C TRP A 167 20.75 -13.17 31.14
#